data_AF-A0A533XTV5-F1
#
_entry.id   AF-A0A533XTV5-F1
#
_cell.length_a   1.000
_cell.length_b   1.000
_cell.length_c   1.000
_cell.angle_alpha   90.00
_cell.angle_beta   90.00
_cell.angle_gamma   90.00
#
_symmetry.space_group_name_H-M   'P 1'
#
loop_
_entity.id
_entity.type
_entity.pdbx_description
1 polymer ?
#
loop_
_entity_poly.entity_id
_entity_poly.type
_entity_poly.pdbx_seq_one_letter_code
_entity_poly.pdbx_strand_id
1 'polypeptide(L)'
;MNCVAKVWVRGVTYGTFRPGANGNDYPPPAVVESDFAQIAANGFNALRTYTVPPRWLLDMAQAHRLHVMVGLSWEQHVAFLEDRALTRRIEERLRAGVRACAGHPAILCYAIGNEIPAPIVRWHGRRPVERYLERLYHAAKEEDPDGLVTYVNYPTTEYLDLPFLDLVCFNVYLESQDRLKAYLARLQNL
;
A
#
# COMPACT_ATOMS: atom_id res chain seq x y z
N MET A 1 -9.46 23.69 -19.28
CA MET A 1 -8.81 23.88 -17.97
C MET A 1 -9.31 22.78 -17.04
N ASN A 2 -8.54 21.70 -16.85
CA ASN A 2 -8.88 20.71 -15.83
C ASN A 2 -8.52 21.31 -14.47
N CYS A 3 -9.53 21.57 -13.65
CA CYS A 3 -9.34 22.01 -12.28
C CYS A 3 -8.76 20.83 -11.50
N VAL A 4 -7.50 20.93 -11.05
CA VAL A 4 -6.87 19.91 -10.21
C VAL A 4 -7.51 20.02 -8.82
N ALA A 5 -8.51 19.19 -8.54
CA ALA A 5 -9.18 19.17 -7.25
C ALA A 5 -8.38 18.31 -6.25
N LYS A 6 -8.24 18.80 -5.01
CA LYS A 6 -7.68 18.02 -3.91
C LYS A 6 -8.56 16.80 -3.63
N VAL A 7 -7.97 15.60 -3.62
CA VAL A 7 -8.65 14.36 -3.25
C VAL A 7 -8.49 14.12 -1.75
N TRP A 8 -9.62 14.01 -1.04
CA TRP A 8 -9.65 13.60 0.36
C TRP A 8 -9.95 12.09 0.44
N VAL A 9 -8.95 11.30 0.81
CA VAL A 9 -9.07 9.84 0.90
C VAL A 9 -9.85 9.47 2.16
N ARG A 10 -10.98 8.78 1.97
CA ARG A 10 -11.81 8.15 3.00
C ARG A 10 -11.85 6.67 2.67
N GLY A 11 -10.85 5.95 3.17
CA GLY A 11 -10.62 4.56 2.81
C GLY A 11 -11.07 3.57 3.86
N VAL A 12 -11.33 2.33 3.42
CA VAL A 12 -11.47 1.15 4.28
C VAL A 12 -10.51 0.06 3.81
N THR A 13 -10.13 -0.85 4.70
CA THR A 13 -9.39 -2.06 4.32
C THR A 13 -10.34 -3.07 3.66
N TYR A 14 -9.86 -3.73 2.61
CA TYR A 14 -10.59 -4.79 1.92
C TYR A 14 -9.69 -6.03 1.80
N GLY A 15 -9.75 -6.86 2.83
CA GLY A 15 -8.90 -8.03 3.02
C GLY A 15 -7.92 -7.90 4.20
N THR A 16 -7.05 -8.88 4.42
CA THR A 16 -6.96 -10.14 3.66
C THR A 16 -8.15 -11.06 3.90
N PHE A 17 -8.52 -11.84 2.89
CA PHE A 17 -9.54 -12.87 3.02
C PHE A 17 -8.90 -14.25 3.11
N ARG A 18 -9.70 -15.25 3.47
CA ARG A 18 -9.26 -16.65 3.41
C ARG A 18 -8.96 -17.00 1.94
N PRO A 19 -7.81 -17.64 1.64
CA PRO A 19 -7.49 -18.05 0.27
C PRO A 19 -8.61 -18.91 -0.34
N GLY A 20 -9.07 -18.53 -1.53
CA GLY A 20 -10.07 -19.27 -2.27
C GLY A 20 -9.49 -20.53 -2.92
N ALA A 21 -10.36 -21.51 -3.23
CA ALA A 21 -9.97 -22.77 -3.87
C ALA A 21 -9.27 -22.62 -5.23
N ASN A 22 -9.41 -21.46 -5.88
CA ASN A 22 -8.91 -21.17 -7.23
C ASN A 22 -7.72 -20.20 -7.23
N GLY A 23 -7.06 -19.96 -6.09
CA GLY A 23 -5.96 -19.00 -5.99
C GLY A 23 -6.38 -17.53 -6.10
N ASN A 24 -7.69 -17.25 -6.05
CA ASN A 24 -8.22 -15.90 -5.87
C ASN A 24 -8.39 -15.64 -4.36
N ASP A 25 -7.66 -14.65 -3.86
CA ASP A 25 -7.71 -14.23 -2.45
C ASP A 25 -8.88 -13.29 -2.16
N TYR A 26 -9.78 -13.06 -3.12
CA TYR A 26 -10.94 -12.19 -2.96
C TYR A 26 -12.26 -12.98 -3.02
N PRO A 27 -13.32 -12.48 -2.35
CA PRO A 27 -14.65 -13.05 -2.45
C PRO A 27 -15.15 -13.16 -3.91
N PRO A 28 -16.18 -13.99 -4.17
CA PRO A 28 -16.80 -14.05 -5.48
C PRO A 28 -17.28 -12.66 -5.97
N PRO A 29 -17.27 -12.38 -7.28
CA PRO A 29 -17.61 -11.06 -7.81
C PRO A 29 -18.94 -10.49 -7.33
N ALA A 30 -19.97 -11.33 -7.15
CA ALA A 30 -21.27 -10.88 -6.64
C ALA A 30 -21.21 -10.35 -5.20
N VAL A 31 -20.32 -10.89 -4.35
CA VAL A 31 -20.08 -10.40 -2.99
C VAL A 31 -19.31 -9.09 -3.05
N VAL A 32 -18.24 -9.03 -3.85
CA VAL A 32 -17.43 -7.82 -4.02
C VAL A 32 -18.27 -6.64 -4.54
N GLU A 33 -19.15 -6.88 -5.52
CA GLU A 33 -20.07 -5.87 -6.05
C GLU A 33 -20.98 -5.30 -4.96
N SER A 34 -21.57 -6.18 -4.13
CA SER A 34 -22.41 -5.79 -2.99
C SER A 34 -21.62 -5.01 -1.93
N ASP A 35 -20.41 -5.46 -1.62
CA ASP A 35 -19.52 -4.79 -0.66
C ASP A 35 -19.15 -3.40 -1.15
N PHE A 36 -18.75 -3.25 -2.42
CA PHE A 36 -18.33 -1.97 -3.00
C PHE A 36 -19.48 -0.98 -3.08
N ALA A 37 -20.68 -1.45 -3.46
CA ALA A 37 -21.89 -0.64 -3.43
C ALA A 37 -22.18 -0.11 -2.02
N GLN A 38 -22.06 -0.95 -0.99
CA GLN A 38 -22.26 -0.54 0.40
C GLN A 38 -21.17 0.41 0.89
N ILE A 39 -19.91 0.16 0.57
CA ILE A 39 -18.78 1.02 0.93
C ILE A 39 -18.97 2.43 0.34
N ALA A 40 -19.30 2.51 -0.95
CA ALA A 40 -19.57 3.77 -1.63
C ALA A 40 -20.81 4.47 -1.05
N ALA A 41 -21.90 3.74 -0.78
CA ALA A 41 -23.12 4.28 -0.18
C ALA A 41 -22.89 4.86 1.23
N ASN A 42 -21.91 4.33 1.97
CA ASN A 42 -21.50 4.85 3.28
C ASN A 42 -20.48 6.01 3.20
N GLY A 43 -20.20 6.53 2.00
CA GLY A 43 -19.40 7.74 1.80
C GLY A 43 -17.89 7.53 1.76
N PHE A 44 -17.42 6.29 1.73
CA PHE A 44 -16.02 5.97 1.47
C PHE A 44 -15.72 6.08 -0.03
N ASN A 45 -14.47 6.39 -0.37
CA ASN A 45 -14.01 6.58 -1.76
C ASN A 45 -12.70 5.84 -2.08
N ALA A 46 -12.20 5.02 -1.15
CA ALA A 46 -10.97 4.28 -1.36
C ALA A 46 -10.97 2.93 -0.63
N LEU A 47 -10.14 2.02 -1.14
CA LEU A 47 -9.92 0.69 -0.61
C LEU A 47 -8.43 0.47 -0.39
N ARG A 48 -8.05 -0.16 0.71
CA ARG A 48 -6.71 -0.69 0.94
C ARG A 48 -6.73 -2.20 0.79
N THR A 49 -6.02 -2.73 -0.20
CA THR A 49 -5.79 -4.17 -0.35
C THR A 49 -4.42 -4.57 0.18
N TYR A 50 -4.26 -5.83 0.56
CA TYR A 50 -3.00 -6.41 1.05
C TYR A 50 -2.44 -7.50 0.14
N THR A 51 -3.20 -7.89 -0.89
CA THR A 51 -2.75 -8.75 -1.99
C THR A 51 -3.02 -8.03 -3.30
N VAL A 52 -2.31 -8.39 -4.36
CA VAL A 52 -2.50 -7.78 -5.69
C VAL A 52 -3.93 -8.08 -6.17
N PRO A 53 -4.78 -7.06 -6.38
CA PRO A 53 -6.13 -7.30 -6.86
C PRO A 53 -6.12 -7.73 -8.33
N PRO A 54 -6.95 -8.70 -8.73
CA PRO A 54 -7.16 -8.97 -10.15
C PRO A 54 -7.86 -7.77 -10.82
N ARG A 55 -7.64 -7.60 -12.14
CA ARG A 55 -8.19 -6.46 -12.88
C ARG A 55 -9.72 -6.32 -12.78
N TRP A 56 -10.47 -7.41 -12.76
CA TRP A 56 -11.93 -7.35 -12.60
C TRP A 56 -12.36 -6.66 -11.29
N LEU A 57 -11.56 -6.77 -10.22
CA LEU A 57 -11.83 -6.07 -8.96
C LEU A 57 -11.56 -4.57 -9.10
N LEU A 58 -10.51 -4.20 -9.84
CA LEU A 58 -10.24 -2.80 -10.15
C LEU A 58 -11.33 -2.20 -11.06
N ASP A 59 -11.85 -2.96 -12.03
CA ASP A 59 -12.97 -2.56 -12.89
C ASP A 59 -14.22 -2.28 -12.03
N MET A 60 -14.52 -3.16 -11.07
CA MET A 60 -15.61 -2.97 -10.10
C MET A 60 -15.37 -1.73 -9.22
N ALA A 61 -14.15 -1.54 -8.71
CA ALA A 61 -13.82 -0.35 -7.92
C ALA A 61 -14.05 0.93 -8.72
N GLN A 62 -13.64 0.96 -9.99
CA GLN A 62 -13.89 2.09 -10.89
C GLN A 62 -15.39 2.34 -11.10
N ALA A 63 -16.18 1.29 -11.33
CA ALA A 63 -17.63 1.41 -11.51
C ALA A 63 -18.32 2.03 -10.28
N HIS A 64 -17.81 1.74 -9.08
CA HIS A 64 -18.30 2.31 -7.81
C HIS A 64 -17.60 3.62 -7.41
N ARG A 65 -16.72 4.18 -8.25
CA ARG A 65 -15.92 5.38 -7.99
C ARG A 65 -15.05 5.26 -6.73
N LEU A 66 -14.52 4.07 -6.50
CA LEU A 66 -13.58 3.75 -5.43
C LEU A 66 -12.16 3.72 -6.01
N HIS A 67 -11.24 4.38 -5.32
CA HIS A 67 -9.81 4.23 -5.59
C HIS A 67 -9.21 3.04 -4.83
N VAL A 68 -8.12 2.46 -5.31
CA VAL A 68 -7.50 1.27 -4.71
C VAL A 68 -6.03 1.54 -4.42
N MET A 69 -5.67 1.47 -3.15
CA MET A 69 -4.29 1.44 -2.68
C MET A 69 -3.80 -0.01 -2.67
N VAL A 70 -3.06 -0.40 -3.71
CA VAL A 70 -2.64 -1.78 -3.97
C VAL A 70 -1.54 -2.21 -3.00
N GLY A 71 -1.78 -3.27 -2.23
CA GLY A 71 -0.79 -3.83 -1.31
C GLY A 71 0.09 -4.88 -1.97
N LEU A 72 1.39 -4.64 -1.97
CA LEU A 72 2.40 -5.59 -2.44
C LEU A 72 3.05 -6.24 -1.21
N SER A 73 2.35 -7.22 -0.63
CA SER A 73 2.83 -7.91 0.58
C SER A 73 4.05 -8.78 0.28
N TRP A 74 5.09 -8.61 1.11
CA TRP A 74 6.22 -9.51 1.27
C TRP A 74 6.53 -9.69 2.76
N GLU A 75 7.22 -10.79 3.09
CA GLU A 75 7.55 -11.18 4.47
C GLU A 75 8.54 -10.18 5.11
N GLN A 76 8.01 -9.21 5.86
CA GLN A 76 8.80 -8.15 6.51
C GLN A 76 9.33 -8.53 7.90
N HIS A 77 9.03 -9.75 8.37
CA HIS A 77 9.35 -10.22 9.71
C HIS A 77 10.70 -10.97 9.79
N VAL A 78 11.43 -11.11 8.69
CA VAL A 78 12.72 -11.81 8.62
C VAL A 78 13.86 -10.85 8.31
N ALA A 79 15.11 -11.26 8.58
CA ALA A 79 16.31 -10.48 8.25
C ALA A 79 16.58 -10.46 6.73
N PHE A 80 15.63 -9.92 5.95
CA PHE A 80 15.54 -10.12 4.50
C PHE A 80 16.72 -9.58 3.69
N LEU A 81 17.44 -8.56 4.17
CA LEU A 81 18.56 -7.96 3.46
C LEU A 81 19.83 -8.83 3.41
N GLU A 82 19.94 -9.85 4.26
CA GLU A 82 21.08 -10.78 4.23
C GLU A 82 20.97 -11.80 3.09
N ASP A 83 19.75 -12.06 2.59
CA ASP A 83 19.49 -12.99 1.50
C ASP A 83 19.28 -12.23 0.17
N ARG A 84 20.32 -12.24 -0.66
CA ARG A 84 20.27 -11.66 -2.02
C ARG A 84 19.25 -12.33 -2.94
N ALA A 85 18.96 -13.61 -2.75
CA ALA A 85 17.94 -14.30 -3.53
C ALA A 85 16.53 -13.91 -3.06
N LEU A 86 16.32 -13.75 -1.74
CA LEU A 86 15.05 -13.25 -1.20
C LEU A 86 14.76 -11.82 -1.66
N THR A 87 15.73 -10.89 -1.55
CA THR A 87 15.54 -9.50 -2.01
C THR A 87 15.20 -9.40 -3.50
N ARG A 88 15.84 -10.21 -4.36
CA ARG A 88 15.49 -10.29 -5.78
C ARG A 88 14.08 -10.84 -6.01
N ARG A 89 13.70 -11.92 -5.32
CA ARG A 89 12.34 -12.48 -5.42
C ARG A 89 11.26 -11.49 -4.97
N ILE A 90 11.53 -10.70 -3.93
CA ILE A 90 10.62 -9.64 -3.47
C ILE A 90 10.44 -8.58 -4.56
N GLU A 91 11.55 -8.10 -5.15
CA GLU A 91 11.48 -7.12 -6.25
C GLU A 91 10.76 -7.69 -7.48
N GLU A 92 11.04 -8.92 -7.88
CA GLU A 92 10.37 -9.60 -9.01
C GLU A 92 8.85 -9.72 -8.77
N ARG A 93 8.45 -10.10 -7.55
CA ARG A 93 7.03 -10.18 -7.17
C ARG A 93 6.37 -8.81 -7.15
N LEU A 94 7.07 -7.79 -6.65
CA LEU A 94 6.62 -6.41 -6.69
C LEU A 94 6.38 -5.95 -8.13
N ARG A 95 7.36 -6.15 -9.02
CA ARG A 95 7.24 -5.80 -10.45
C ARG A 95 6.06 -6.50 -11.10
N ALA A 96 5.92 -7.81 -10.88
CA ALA A 96 4.78 -8.56 -11.41
C ALA A 96 3.44 -8.04 -10.89
N GLY A 97 3.37 -7.66 -9.61
CA GLY A 97 2.17 -7.08 -8.99
C GLY A 97 1.81 -5.70 -9.55
N VAL A 98 2.79 -4.82 -9.72
CA VAL A 98 2.58 -3.51 -10.36
C VAL A 98 2.12 -3.69 -11.80
N ARG A 99 2.82 -4.50 -12.60
CA ARG A 99 2.48 -4.77 -14.00
C ARG A 99 1.06 -5.32 -14.18
N ALA A 100 0.58 -6.16 -13.27
CA ALA A 100 -0.78 -6.71 -13.33
C ALA A 100 -1.87 -5.63 -13.21
N CYS A 101 -1.57 -4.54 -12.51
CA CYS A 101 -2.49 -3.44 -12.23
C CYS A 101 -2.23 -2.20 -13.09
N ALA A 102 -1.00 -2.02 -13.61
CA ALA A 102 -0.51 -0.80 -14.25
C ALA A 102 -1.49 -0.13 -15.21
N GLY A 103 -1.56 1.21 -15.10
CA GLY A 103 -2.42 2.06 -15.93
C GLY A 103 -3.92 1.97 -15.66
N HIS A 104 -4.36 1.23 -14.64
CA HIS A 104 -5.79 1.13 -14.32
C HIS A 104 -6.29 2.39 -13.59
N PRO A 105 -7.37 3.06 -14.04
CA PRO A 105 -7.84 4.34 -13.48
C PRO A 105 -8.28 4.29 -12.01
N ALA A 106 -8.74 3.13 -11.52
CA ALA A 106 -9.07 2.93 -10.11
C ALA A 106 -7.86 3.00 -9.17
N ILE A 107 -6.60 2.94 -9.64
CA ILE A 107 -5.45 2.89 -8.75
C ILE A 107 -5.25 4.25 -8.07
N LEU A 108 -5.15 4.23 -6.74
CA LEU A 108 -4.71 5.37 -5.95
C LEU A 108 -3.18 5.42 -5.93
N CYS A 109 -2.56 4.33 -5.47
CA CYS A 109 -1.12 4.17 -5.34
C CYS A 109 -0.76 2.70 -5.08
N TYR A 110 0.52 2.37 -5.23
CA TYR A 110 1.13 1.10 -4.84
C TYR A 110 1.83 1.25 -3.49
N ALA A 111 1.57 0.32 -2.57
CA ALA A 111 2.33 0.21 -1.34
C ALA A 111 3.38 -0.88 -1.47
N ILE A 112 4.65 -0.49 -1.53
CA ILE A 112 5.81 -1.38 -1.77
C ILE A 112 6.26 -2.14 -0.52
N GLY A 113 5.65 -1.85 0.62
CA GLY A 113 5.91 -2.50 1.91
C GLY A 113 4.97 -1.95 2.98
N ASN A 114 4.97 -2.61 4.13
CA ASN A 114 4.09 -2.32 5.25
C ASN A 114 4.75 -2.72 6.58
N GLU A 115 5.16 -1.72 7.36
CA GLU A 115 5.62 -1.87 8.75
C GLU A 115 6.79 -2.85 8.94
N ILE A 116 7.95 -2.55 8.35
CA ILE A 116 9.19 -3.23 8.72
C ILE A 116 9.40 -3.02 10.25
N PRO A 117 9.48 -4.09 11.06
CA PRO A 117 9.56 -3.94 12.51
C PRO A 117 10.82 -3.18 12.93
N ALA A 118 10.70 -2.28 13.92
CA ALA A 118 11.84 -1.52 14.43
C ALA A 118 13.07 -2.37 14.82
N PRO A 119 12.94 -3.59 15.41
CA PRO A 119 14.08 -4.47 15.64
C PRO A 119 14.79 -4.91 14.34
N ILE A 120 14.04 -5.15 13.26
CA ILE A 120 14.59 -5.52 11.94
C ILE A 120 15.31 -4.32 11.31
N VAL A 121 14.74 -3.12 11.41
CA VAL A 121 15.41 -1.89 10.97
C VAL A 121 16.70 -1.65 11.77
N ARG A 122 16.68 -1.89 13.09
CA ARG A 122 17.86 -1.75 13.94
C ARG A 122 18.93 -2.78 13.60
N TRP A 123 18.54 -4.02 13.30
CA TRP A 123 19.45 -5.09 12.90
C TRP A 123 20.19 -4.77 11.61
N HIS A 124 19.45 -4.40 10.55
CA HIS A 124 20.05 -4.08 9.25
C HIS A 124 20.68 -2.70 9.18
N GLY A 125 20.23 -1.79 10.04
CA GLY A 125 20.52 -0.37 9.96
C GLY A 125 19.55 0.39 9.06
N ARG A 126 19.35 1.66 9.41
CA ARG A 126 18.45 2.59 8.72
C ARG A 126 18.77 2.74 7.21
N ARG A 127 20.01 3.11 6.87
CA ARG A 127 20.40 3.40 5.48
C ARG A 127 20.25 2.21 4.54
N PRO A 128 20.61 0.96 4.93
CA PRO A 128 20.32 -0.21 4.11
C PRO A 128 18.83 -0.42 3.83
N VAL A 129 17.95 -0.19 4.82
CA VAL A 129 16.50 -0.28 4.65
C VAL A 129 15.98 0.81 3.72
N GLU A 130 16.38 2.06 3.91
CA GLU A 130 16.01 3.19 3.04
C GLU A 130 16.39 2.93 1.58
N ARG A 131 17.65 2.53 1.33
CA ARG A 131 18.12 2.18 -0.03
C ARG A 131 17.37 1.02 -0.66
N TYR A 132 16.93 0.06 0.15
CA TYR A 132 16.15 -1.05 -0.36
C TYR A 132 14.73 -0.62 -0.74
N LEU A 133 14.08 0.20 0.09
CA LEU A 133 12.79 0.80 -0.23
C LEU A 133 12.89 1.69 -1.48
N GLU A 134 13.97 2.44 -1.65
CA GLU A 134 14.25 3.25 -2.85
C GLU A 134 14.37 2.38 -4.11
N ARG A 135 15.06 1.24 -4.01
CA ARG A 135 15.15 0.26 -5.10
C ARG A 135 13.77 -0.30 -5.48
N LEU A 136 12.93 -0.61 -4.49
CA LEU A 136 11.55 -1.07 -4.75
C LEU A 136 10.68 0.04 -5.37
N TYR A 137 10.87 1.29 -4.95
CA TYR A 137 10.22 2.45 -5.55
C TYR A 137 10.56 2.56 -7.04
N HIS A 138 11.84 2.53 -7.39
CA HIS A 138 12.25 2.58 -8.80
C HIS A 138 11.75 1.39 -9.60
N ALA A 139 11.77 0.18 -9.03
CA ALA A 139 11.19 -1.00 -9.67
C ALA A 139 9.69 -0.84 -9.95
N ALA A 140 8.92 -0.20 -9.07
CA ALA A 140 7.52 0.12 -9.32
C ALA A 140 7.36 1.17 -10.43
N LYS A 141 8.16 2.24 -10.40
CA LYS A 141 8.13 3.31 -11.42
C LYS A 141 8.54 2.83 -12.82
N GLU A 142 9.42 1.85 -12.92
CA GLU A 142 9.78 1.24 -14.21
C GLU A 142 8.61 0.46 -14.83
N GLU A 143 7.71 -0.10 -14.03
CA GLU A 143 6.53 -0.85 -14.50
C GLU A 143 5.30 0.06 -14.70
N ASP A 144 5.16 1.11 -13.89
CA ASP A 144 4.10 2.12 -13.98
C ASP A 144 4.67 3.51 -13.65
N PRO A 145 5.16 4.27 -14.65
CA PRO A 145 5.81 5.57 -14.44
C PRO A 145 4.90 6.63 -13.80
N ASP A 146 3.61 6.60 -14.11
CA ASP A 146 2.63 7.57 -13.63
C ASP A 146 1.98 7.15 -12.30
N GLY A 147 2.10 5.87 -11.92
CA GLY A 147 1.55 5.34 -10.68
C GLY A 147 2.20 5.95 -9.44
N LEU A 148 1.40 6.39 -8.48
CA LEU A 148 1.89 6.86 -7.18
C LEU A 148 2.39 5.67 -6.34
N VAL A 149 3.46 5.88 -5.58
CA VAL A 149 4.13 4.86 -4.79
C VAL A 149 4.34 5.33 -3.36
N THR A 150 4.06 4.44 -2.41
CA THR A 150 4.24 4.69 -0.97
C THR A 150 4.82 3.47 -0.27
N TYR A 151 5.28 3.68 0.95
CA TYR A 151 5.57 2.65 1.93
C TYR A 151 4.72 2.95 3.16
N VAL A 152 3.96 1.95 3.64
CA VAL A 152 3.12 2.12 4.83
C VAL A 152 4.00 1.95 6.06
N ASN A 153 4.35 3.06 6.67
CA ASN A 153 5.25 3.09 7.82
C ASN A 153 4.47 2.94 9.14
N TYR A 154 5.21 2.75 10.24
CA TYR A 154 4.69 2.71 11.60
C TYR A 154 5.42 3.74 12.47
N PRO A 155 4.81 4.30 13.54
CA PRO A 155 5.46 5.33 14.36
C PRO A 155 6.82 4.93 14.93
N THR A 156 7.04 3.64 15.18
CA THR A 156 8.31 3.16 15.73
C THR A 156 9.46 3.19 14.71
N THR A 157 9.16 3.41 13.43
CA THR A 157 10.12 3.53 12.33
C THR A 157 9.92 4.82 11.52
N GLU A 158 9.29 5.84 12.11
CA GLU A 158 9.10 7.17 11.52
C GLU A 158 10.43 7.85 11.14
N TYR A 159 11.53 7.49 11.82
CA TYR A 159 12.86 8.05 11.58
C TYR A 159 13.51 7.62 10.26
N LEU A 160 12.87 6.73 9.48
CA LEU A 160 13.31 6.42 8.12
C LEU A 160 13.08 7.64 7.23
N ASP A 161 14.14 8.08 6.55
CA ASP A 161 14.12 9.21 5.63
C ASP A 161 13.84 8.68 4.20
N LEU A 162 12.62 8.91 3.71
CA LEU A 162 12.10 8.30 2.47
C LEU A 162 11.59 9.38 1.48
N PRO A 163 12.43 10.37 1.10
CA PRO A 163 11.99 11.54 0.33
C PRO A 163 11.61 11.22 -1.11
N PHE A 164 11.95 10.01 -1.59
CA PHE A 164 11.62 9.52 -2.93
C PHE A 164 10.17 9.04 -3.05
N LEU A 165 9.43 8.83 -1.95
CA LEU A 165 8.05 8.38 -2.02
C LEU A 165 7.12 9.51 -2.49
N ASP A 166 6.08 9.17 -3.26
CA ASP A 166 5.15 10.17 -3.78
C ASP A 166 4.13 10.63 -2.72
N LEU A 167 3.88 9.78 -1.71
CA LEU A 167 3.07 10.11 -0.55
C LEU A 167 3.52 9.35 0.69
N VAL A 168 3.37 10.01 1.83
CA VAL A 168 3.71 9.48 3.15
C VAL A 168 2.48 8.77 3.75
N CYS A 169 2.67 7.55 4.23
CA CYS A 169 1.60 6.74 4.80
C CYS A 169 2.02 6.14 6.14
N PHE A 170 1.17 6.22 7.15
CA PHE A 170 1.40 5.67 8.48
C PHE A 170 0.19 4.92 9.00
N ASN A 171 0.41 3.70 9.50
CA ASN A 171 -0.56 3.02 10.33
C ASN A 171 -0.47 3.57 11.75
N VAL A 172 -1.57 4.09 12.29
CA VAL A 172 -1.58 4.72 13.62
C VAL A 172 -2.66 4.06 14.47
N TYR A 173 -2.21 3.26 15.44
CA TYR A 173 -3.06 2.62 16.43
C TYR A 173 -2.63 3.12 17.81
N LEU A 174 -3.11 4.30 18.20
CA LEU A 174 -2.80 4.88 19.50
C LEU A 174 -4.02 4.76 20.41
N GLU A 175 -3.87 3.98 21.49
CA GLU A 175 -4.93 3.68 22.47
C GLU A 175 -5.36 4.90 23.30
N SER A 176 -4.61 6.01 23.23
CA SER A 176 -4.91 7.27 23.89
C SER A 176 -5.17 8.36 22.87
N GLN A 177 -6.31 9.04 23.00
CA GLN A 177 -6.71 10.14 22.14
C GLN A 177 -5.69 11.30 22.14
N ASP A 178 -5.09 11.61 23.30
CA ASP A 178 -4.11 12.69 23.40
C ASP A 178 -2.80 12.34 22.70
N ARG A 179 -2.34 11.09 22.84
CA ARG A 179 -1.19 10.57 22.09
C ARG A 179 -1.48 10.59 20.58
N LEU A 180 -2.69 10.19 20.17
CA LEU A 180 -3.11 10.22 18.78
C LEU A 180 -3.08 11.64 18.21
N LYS A 181 -3.70 12.62 18.89
CA LYS A 181 -3.72 14.02 18.45
C LYS A 181 -2.32 14.60 18.30
N ALA A 182 -1.45 14.38 19.30
CA ALA A 182 -0.08 14.86 19.26
C ALA A 182 0.71 14.24 18.10
N TYR A 183 0.53 12.94 17.86
CA TYR A 183 1.19 12.26 16.75
C TYR A 183 0.68 12.71 15.38
N LEU A 184 -0.64 12.91 15.22
CA LEU A 184 -1.21 13.45 13.98
C LEU A 184 -0.67 14.85 13.66
N ALA A 185 -0.48 15.71 14.66
CA ALA A 185 0.14 17.03 14.47
C ALA A 185 1.60 16.91 14.00
N ARG A 186 2.35 15.94 14.53
CA ARG A 186 3.72 15.66 14.09
C ARG A 186 3.77 15.21 12.63
N LEU A 187 2.86 14.32 12.21
CA LEU A 187 2.79 13.84 10.82
C LEU A 187 2.55 14.95 9.78
N GLN A 188 1.91 16.06 10.16
CA GLN A 188 1.70 17.21 9.26
C GLN A 188 2.98 18.04 9.03
N ASN A 189 4.08 17.72 9.73
CA ASN A 189 5.35 18.46 9.68
C ASN A 189 6.53 17.55 9.28
N LEU A 190 6.26 16.35 8.74
CA LEU A 190 7.27 15.46 8.20
C LEU A 190 7.67 15.84 6.77
#